data_AF-A0A9E4EBS2-F1
#
_entry.id   AF-A0A9E4EBS2-F1
#
_cell.length_a   1.000
_cell.length_b   1.000
_cell.length_c   1.000
_cell.angle_alpha   90.00
_cell.angle_beta   90.00
_cell.angle_gamma   90.00
#
_symmetry.space_group_name_H-M   'P 1'
#
loop_
_entity.id
_entity.type
_entity.pdbx_description
1 polymer ?
#
loop_
_entity_poly.entity_id
_entity_poly.type
_entity_poly.pdbx_seq_one_letter_code
_entity_poly.pdbx_strand_id
1 'polypeptide(L)'
;MEQIDRWPFLVAFLFGLLVLVWQGFPLGESDVFPRVLSLTGASLLYIAVFFSIGTVISTYLDDSKTVLIVAFTVWVLAVLIAPRAGFVTAKLITPARTAQSVYMEKTAIRNNLNAEKDEKITKKIMEAAGGRLEIRPDGEDNLRELREPIETEYRLKFENQANKIDRAYQREKARQESMGETLSRITPTSSLTFLVMNLTQTGKLKRDTYFQTGDSYYAQLNTDYFTHISDDPFAQIAQMAARMNPSQSSEEKIAPPPNVILTSLGETLRRSTVDVLLLCFFAVVLTTVAFLKFFWTDI
;
A
#
# COMPACT_ATOMS: atom_id res chain seq x y z
N MET A 1 -27.67 -11.68 43.14
CA MET A 1 -26.58 -10.82 42.62
C MET A 1 -25.40 -11.70 42.18
N GLU A 2 -25.69 -12.81 41.49
CA GLU A 2 -24.75 -13.95 41.33
C GLU A 2 -24.62 -14.40 39.86
N GLN A 3 -25.22 -13.63 38.94
CA GLN A 3 -25.31 -13.99 37.51
C GLN A 3 -24.39 -13.12 36.63
N ILE A 4 -23.80 -12.07 37.19
CA ILE A 4 -22.88 -11.14 36.49
C ILE A 4 -21.47 -11.74 36.35
N ASP A 5 -21.06 -12.63 37.27
CA ASP A 5 -19.72 -13.25 37.26
C ASP A 5 -19.51 -14.31 36.17
N ARG A 6 -20.58 -14.81 35.54
CA ARG A 6 -20.47 -15.84 34.49
C ARG A 6 -20.20 -15.28 33.10
N TRP A 7 -20.34 -13.96 32.92
CA TRP A 7 -20.24 -13.32 31.61
C TRP A 7 -19.27 -12.13 31.57
N PRO A 8 -18.09 -12.16 32.24
CA PRO A 8 -17.19 -11.00 32.30
C PRO A 8 -16.78 -10.54 30.90
N PHE A 9 -16.60 -11.49 29.97
CA PHE A 9 -16.29 -11.18 28.57
C PHE A 9 -17.45 -10.51 27.83
N LEU A 10 -18.69 -10.99 28.05
CA LEU A 10 -19.88 -10.42 27.42
C LEU A 10 -20.18 -9.02 27.96
N VAL A 11 -19.99 -8.80 29.26
CA VAL A 11 -20.11 -7.48 29.89
C VAL A 11 -19.06 -6.51 29.36
N ALA A 12 -17.80 -6.93 29.27
CA ALA A 12 -16.73 -6.10 28.68
C ALA A 12 -16.99 -5.79 27.21
N PHE A 13 -17.48 -6.75 26.43
CA PHE A 13 -17.85 -6.57 25.03
C PHE A 13 -19.01 -5.57 24.86
N LEU A 14 -20.09 -5.73 25.64
CA LEU A 14 -21.22 -4.81 25.63
C LEU A 14 -20.82 -3.40 26.09
N PHE A 15 -19.95 -3.30 27.09
CA PHE A 15 -19.42 -2.02 27.55
C PHE A 15 -18.56 -1.34 26.46
N GLY A 16 -17.69 -2.10 25.78
CA GLY A 16 -16.93 -1.59 24.65
C GLY A 16 -17.82 -1.10 23.51
N LEU A 17 -18.89 -1.84 23.20
CA LEU A 17 -19.87 -1.46 22.18
C LEU A 17 -20.66 -0.21 22.60
N LEU A 18 -21.02 -0.09 23.88
CA LEU A 18 -21.66 1.09 24.46
C LEU A 18 -20.76 2.33 24.32
N VAL A 19 -19.47 2.21 24.64
CA VAL A 19 -18.49 3.30 24.47
C VAL A 19 -18.38 3.71 23.00
N LEU A 20 -18.41 2.76 22.07
CA LEU A 20 -18.40 3.02 20.63
C LEU A 20 -19.65 3.79 20.17
N VAL A 21 -20.84 3.38 20.62
CA VAL A 21 -22.09 4.13 20.35
C VAL A 21 -21.98 5.55 20.92
N TRP A 22 -21.47 5.68 22.14
CA TRP A 22 -21.33 6.98 22.80
C TRP A 22 -20.35 7.90 22.06
N GLN A 23 -19.27 7.38 21.50
CA GLN A 23 -18.36 8.15 20.64
C GLN A 23 -18.97 8.56 19.28
N GLY A 24 -20.23 8.21 19.02
CA GLY A 24 -20.92 8.56 17.79
C GLY A 24 -20.55 7.67 16.62
N PHE A 25 -20.01 6.46 16.87
CA PHE A 25 -19.68 5.52 15.81
C PHE A 25 -20.99 4.98 15.18
N PRO A 26 -21.14 5.05 13.84
CA PRO A 26 -22.39 4.72 13.17
C PRO A 26 -22.60 3.21 13.04
N LEU A 27 -22.82 2.52 14.17
CA LEU A 27 -23.06 1.07 14.20
C LEU A 27 -24.34 0.63 13.47
N GLY A 28 -25.28 1.56 13.28
CA GLY A 28 -26.52 1.31 12.54
C GLY A 28 -26.38 1.31 11.02
N GLU A 29 -25.21 1.67 10.47
CA GLU A 29 -24.95 1.59 9.03
C GLU A 29 -24.83 0.14 8.57
N SER A 30 -25.48 -0.19 7.46
CA SER A 30 -25.58 -1.55 6.92
C SER A 30 -24.24 -2.16 6.52
N ASP A 31 -23.21 -1.36 6.25
CA ASP A 31 -21.86 -1.84 5.94
C ASP A 31 -20.96 -1.99 7.18
N VAL A 32 -21.28 -1.29 8.28
CA VAL A 32 -20.45 -1.25 9.50
C VAL A 32 -20.76 -2.41 10.43
N PHE A 33 -22.04 -2.69 10.67
CA PHE A 33 -22.47 -3.79 11.52
C PHE A 33 -21.85 -5.16 11.13
N PRO A 34 -21.91 -5.61 9.86
CA PRO A 34 -21.33 -6.89 9.48
C PRO A 34 -19.80 -6.92 9.58
N ARG A 35 -19.11 -5.77 9.46
CA ARG A 35 -17.65 -5.69 9.67
C ARG A 35 -17.28 -5.95 11.12
N VAL A 36 -18.00 -5.32 12.05
CA VAL A 36 -17.82 -5.52 13.50
C VAL A 36 -18.11 -6.97 13.89
N LEU A 37 -19.18 -7.55 13.34
CA LEU A 37 -19.49 -8.96 13.56
C LEU A 37 -18.39 -9.89 13.02
N SER A 38 -17.90 -9.64 11.81
CA SER A 38 -16.81 -10.41 11.21
C SER A 38 -15.51 -10.30 12.01
N LEU A 39 -15.20 -9.12 12.56
CA LEU A 39 -14.02 -8.89 13.38
C LEU A 39 -14.12 -9.62 14.73
N THR A 40 -15.31 -9.64 15.31
CA THR A 40 -15.60 -10.43 16.51
C THR A 40 -15.45 -11.92 16.23
N GLY A 41 -16.00 -12.42 15.12
CA GLY A 41 -15.86 -13.82 14.69
C GLY A 41 -14.39 -14.23 14.47
N ALA A 42 -13.60 -13.39 13.81
CA ALA A 42 -12.18 -13.65 13.62
C ALA A 42 -11.40 -13.68 14.94
N SER A 43 -11.76 -12.81 15.89
CA SER A 43 -11.15 -12.77 17.23
C SER A 43 -11.47 -14.03 18.03
N LEU A 44 -12.72 -14.50 17.98
CA LEU A 44 -13.13 -15.76 18.62
C LEU A 44 -12.39 -16.96 18.03
N LEU A 45 -12.26 -16.99 16.71
CA LEU A 45 -11.54 -18.05 16.00
C LEU A 45 -10.05 -18.07 16.38
N TYR A 46 -9.43 -16.90 16.47
CA TYR A 46 -8.06 -16.77 16.97
C TYR A 46 -7.89 -17.29 18.40
N ILE A 47 -8.81 -16.93 19.31
CA ILE A 47 -8.81 -17.46 20.68
C ILE A 47 -8.93 -18.99 20.67
N ALA A 48 -9.80 -19.55 19.83
CA ALA A 48 -9.95 -21.00 19.68
C ALA A 48 -8.65 -21.68 19.21
N VAL A 49 -7.89 -21.05 18.29
CA VAL A 49 -6.57 -21.56 17.87
C VAL A 49 -5.61 -21.60 19.06
N PHE A 50 -5.46 -20.51 19.82
CA PHE A 50 -4.54 -20.47 20.97
C PHE A 50 -4.95 -21.40 22.09
N PHE A 51 -6.26 -21.50 22.35
CA PHE A 51 -6.80 -22.49 23.26
C PHE A 51 -6.41 -23.90 22.82
N SER A 52 -6.55 -24.22 21.53
CA SER A 52 -6.17 -25.52 20.97
C SER A 52 -4.66 -25.78 21.12
N ILE A 53 -3.80 -24.80 20.85
CA ILE A 53 -2.35 -24.91 21.10
C ILE A 53 -2.07 -25.24 22.58
N GLY A 54 -2.72 -24.52 23.50
CA GLY A 54 -2.58 -24.76 24.93
C GLY A 54 -3.00 -26.18 25.33
N THR A 55 -4.12 -26.66 24.79
CA THR A 55 -4.58 -28.04 25.03
C THR A 55 -3.60 -29.07 24.48
N VAL A 56 -3.06 -28.89 23.27
CA VAL A 56 -2.03 -29.77 22.71
C VAL A 56 -0.83 -29.82 23.64
N ILE A 57 -0.26 -28.68 24.03
CA ILE A 57 0.91 -28.64 24.91
C ILE A 57 0.62 -29.33 26.25
N SER A 58 -0.58 -29.15 26.81
CA SER A 58 -0.99 -29.80 28.04
C SER A 58 -1.13 -31.33 27.91
N THR A 59 -1.47 -31.86 26.73
CA THR A 59 -1.54 -33.32 26.53
C THR A 59 -0.17 -33.98 26.37
N TYR A 60 0.88 -33.21 26.04
CA TYR A 60 2.23 -33.75 25.85
C TYR A 60 3.13 -33.65 27.08
N LEU A 61 2.73 -32.90 28.11
CA LEU A 61 3.55 -32.60 29.28
C LEU A 61 2.78 -32.90 30.56
N ASP A 62 3.33 -33.78 31.39
CA ASP A 62 2.66 -34.25 32.62
C ASP A 62 2.75 -33.24 33.79
N ASP A 63 3.74 -32.34 33.78
CA ASP A 63 3.98 -31.37 34.85
C ASP A 63 3.43 -29.97 34.51
N SER A 64 2.54 -29.45 35.38
CA SER A 64 1.86 -28.17 35.16
C SER A 64 2.80 -26.96 35.10
N LYS A 65 3.95 -26.98 35.80
CA LYS A 65 4.92 -25.88 35.75
C LYS A 65 5.64 -25.87 34.41
N THR A 66 5.96 -27.07 33.90
CA THR A 66 6.61 -27.25 32.60
C THR A 66 5.67 -26.88 31.45
N VAL A 67 4.40 -27.27 31.51
CA VAL A 67 3.35 -26.85 30.55
C VAL A 67 3.31 -25.33 30.43
N LEU A 68 3.28 -24.62 31.57
CA LEU A 68 3.20 -23.17 31.57
C LEU A 68 4.42 -22.51 30.91
N ILE A 69 5.63 -22.96 31.26
CA ILE A 69 6.88 -22.42 30.71
C ILE A 69 6.96 -22.67 29.20
N VAL A 70 6.62 -23.88 28.75
CA VAL A 70 6.65 -24.25 27.34
C VAL A 70 5.59 -23.48 26.55
N ALA A 71 4.36 -23.41 27.05
CA ALA A 71 3.27 -22.66 26.41
C ALA A 71 3.63 -21.18 26.27
N PHE A 72 4.21 -20.57 27.31
CA PHE A 72 4.64 -19.17 27.25
C PHE A 72 5.76 -18.96 26.23
N THR A 73 6.73 -19.89 26.18
CA THR A 73 7.85 -19.84 25.21
C THR A 73 7.35 -19.96 23.77
N VAL A 74 6.47 -20.93 23.50
CA VAL A 74 5.85 -21.13 22.18
C VAL A 74 5.02 -19.91 21.79
N TRP A 75 4.25 -19.36 22.73
CA TRP A 75 3.47 -18.15 22.52
C TRP A 75 4.35 -16.95 22.13
N VAL A 76 5.44 -16.70 22.88
CA VAL A 76 6.40 -15.62 22.56
C VAL A 76 6.99 -15.79 21.16
N LEU A 77 7.44 -17.01 20.81
CA LEU A 77 8.02 -17.28 19.50
C LEU A 77 7.00 -17.10 18.37
N ALA A 78 5.78 -17.63 18.55
CA ALA A 78 4.73 -17.59 17.55
C ALA A 78 4.12 -16.19 17.35
N VAL A 79 4.00 -15.39 18.41
CA VAL A 79 3.32 -14.09 18.39
C VAL A 79 4.30 -12.93 18.15
N LEU A 80 5.51 -12.96 18.72
CA LEU A 80 6.44 -11.83 18.64
C LEU A 80 7.51 -12.00 17.56
N ILE A 81 8.10 -13.19 17.47
CA ILE A 81 9.28 -13.42 16.62
C ILE A 81 8.87 -13.81 15.21
N ALA A 82 8.00 -14.82 15.07
CA ALA A 82 7.67 -15.40 13.79
C ALA A 82 7.00 -14.41 12.79
N PRO A 83 6.10 -13.49 13.20
CA PRO A 83 5.55 -12.48 12.29
C PRO A 83 6.62 -11.56 11.69
N ARG A 84 7.62 -11.19 12.50
CA ARG A 84 8.73 -10.31 12.08
C ARG A 84 9.74 -11.07 11.22
N ALA A 85 10.00 -12.33 11.55
CA ALA A 85 10.92 -13.20 10.82
C ALA A 85 10.50 -13.37 9.36
N GLY A 86 9.18 -13.45 9.07
CA GLY A 86 8.67 -13.54 7.69
C GLY A 86 9.11 -12.37 6.81
N PHE A 87 8.98 -11.14 7.29
CA PHE A 87 9.42 -9.95 6.55
C PHE A 87 10.93 -9.85 6.39
N VAL A 88 11.70 -10.19 7.43
CA VAL A 88 13.18 -10.20 7.36
C VAL A 88 13.66 -11.20 6.31
N THR A 89 13.10 -12.41 6.34
CA THR A 89 13.44 -13.48 5.39
C THR A 89 13.08 -13.08 3.96
N ALA A 90 11.95 -12.41 3.76
CA ALA A 90 11.58 -11.89 2.45
C ALA A 90 12.57 -10.85 1.91
N LYS A 91 13.18 -10.01 2.76
CA LYS A 91 14.23 -9.08 2.32
C LYS A 91 15.50 -9.80 1.86
N LEU A 92 15.82 -10.94 2.45
CA LEU A 92 16.98 -11.74 2.06
C LEU A 92 16.75 -12.48 0.73
N ILE A 93 15.54 -13.02 0.53
CA ILE A 93 15.21 -13.79 -0.68
C ILE A 93 14.92 -12.88 -1.88
N THR A 94 14.27 -11.74 -1.66
CA THR A 94 13.94 -10.76 -2.70
C THR A 94 14.44 -9.37 -2.30
N PRO A 95 15.73 -9.07 -2.52
CA PRO A 95 16.25 -7.72 -2.30
C PRO A 95 15.61 -6.77 -3.32
N ALA A 96 14.88 -5.77 -2.83
CA ALA A 96 14.41 -4.66 -3.67
C ALA A 96 15.45 -3.53 -3.68
N ARG A 97 15.53 -2.81 -4.80
CA ARG A 97 16.33 -1.59 -4.91
C ARG A 97 15.95 -0.57 -3.82
N THR A 98 16.87 0.30 -3.44
CA THR A 98 16.57 1.40 -2.52
C THR A 98 15.96 2.57 -3.29
N ALA A 99 15.07 3.34 -2.64
CA ALA A 99 14.50 4.53 -3.26
C ALA A 99 15.60 5.49 -3.76
N GLN A 100 16.68 5.66 -2.99
CA GLN A 100 17.81 6.50 -3.37
C GLN A 100 18.47 6.06 -4.69
N SER A 101 18.68 4.75 -4.89
CA SER A 101 19.25 4.24 -6.14
C SER A 101 18.37 4.54 -7.35
N VAL A 102 17.04 4.45 -7.19
CA VAL A 102 16.06 4.78 -8.24
C VAL A 102 16.06 6.28 -8.55
N TYR A 103 16.11 7.14 -7.53
CA TYR A 103 16.24 8.58 -7.72
C TYR A 103 17.54 8.93 -8.46
N MET A 104 18.67 8.34 -8.06
CA MET A 104 19.96 8.57 -8.72
C MET A 104 19.94 8.11 -10.19
N GLU A 105 19.35 6.94 -10.48
CA GLU A 105 19.21 6.42 -11.84
C GLU A 105 18.36 7.36 -12.72
N LYS A 106 17.23 7.87 -12.17
CA LYS A 106 16.40 8.86 -12.85
C LYS A 106 17.11 10.18 -13.08
N THR A 107 17.85 10.69 -12.10
CA THR A 107 18.62 11.94 -12.23
C THR A 107 19.73 11.80 -13.27
N ALA A 108 20.43 10.66 -13.28
CA ALA A 108 21.45 10.38 -14.29
C ALA A 108 20.86 10.38 -15.70
N ILE A 109 19.70 9.73 -15.90
CA ILE A 109 18.99 9.74 -17.18
C ILE A 109 18.52 11.14 -17.57
N ARG A 110 17.96 11.91 -16.62
CA ARG A 110 17.54 13.30 -16.87
C ARG A 110 18.72 14.14 -17.35
N ASN A 111 19.86 14.04 -16.68
CA ASN A 111 21.07 14.80 -17.01
C ASN A 111 21.63 14.40 -18.38
N ASN A 112 21.69 13.09 -18.68
CA ASN A 112 22.18 12.61 -19.97
C ASN A 112 21.25 13.04 -21.13
N LEU A 113 19.94 12.88 -20.95
CA LEU A 113 18.96 13.30 -21.97
C LEU A 113 18.94 14.82 -22.16
N ASN A 114 19.12 15.61 -21.11
CA ASN A 114 19.23 17.06 -21.22
C ASN A 114 20.49 17.46 -22.00
N ALA A 115 21.64 16.84 -21.73
CA ALA A 115 22.87 17.12 -22.46
C ALA A 115 22.74 16.78 -23.96
N GLU A 116 22.18 15.62 -24.29
CA GLU A 116 21.90 15.22 -25.68
C GLU A 116 20.89 16.16 -26.37
N LYS A 117 19.87 16.62 -25.63
CA LYS A 117 18.87 17.57 -26.13
C LYS A 117 19.52 18.90 -26.47
N ASP A 118 20.33 19.45 -25.57
CA ASP A 118 20.99 20.75 -25.75
C ASP A 118 21.98 20.71 -26.92
N GLU A 119 22.69 19.59 -27.11
CA GLU A 119 23.56 19.38 -28.28
C GLU A 119 22.73 19.36 -29.58
N LYS A 120 21.61 18.62 -29.61
CA LYS A 120 20.75 18.50 -30.79
C LYS A 120 20.07 19.82 -31.17
N ILE A 121 19.62 20.59 -30.17
CA ILE A 121 19.06 21.94 -30.37
C ILE A 121 20.14 22.86 -30.93
N THR A 122 21.32 22.89 -30.33
CA THR A 122 22.44 23.73 -30.78
C THR A 122 22.82 23.43 -32.22
N LYS A 123 22.92 22.15 -32.58
CA LYS A 123 23.25 21.72 -33.95
C LYS A 123 22.20 22.16 -34.96
N LYS A 124 20.90 21.94 -34.67
CA LYS A 124 19.81 22.37 -35.56
C LYS A 124 19.74 23.89 -35.73
N ILE A 125 19.99 24.65 -34.67
CA ILE A 125 20.03 26.13 -34.74
C ILE A 125 21.21 26.58 -35.61
N MET A 126 22.39 25.98 -35.45
CA MET A 126 23.57 26.30 -36.27
C MET A 126 23.35 25.98 -37.75
N GLU A 127 22.72 24.85 -38.06
CA GLU A 127 22.34 24.46 -39.43
C GLU A 127 21.30 25.41 -40.04
N ALA A 128 20.28 25.82 -39.26
CA ALA A 128 19.22 26.72 -39.73
C ALA A 128 19.70 28.18 -39.87
N ALA A 129 20.62 28.64 -39.02
CA ALA A 129 21.13 30.02 -39.03
C ALA A 129 22.28 30.24 -40.04
N GLY A 130 22.76 29.18 -40.72
CA GLY A 130 23.82 29.28 -41.72
C GLY A 130 25.12 29.93 -41.21
N GLY A 131 25.40 29.84 -39.90
CA GLY A 131 26.56 30.47 -39.26
C GLY A 131 26.45 31.98 -38.98
N ARG A 132 25.29 32.62 -39.21
CA ARG A 132 25.03 34.02 -38.83
C ARG A 132 23.91 34.11 -37.80
N LEU A 133 24.28 34.28 -36.54
CA LEU A 133 23.37 34.60 -35.44
C LEU A 133 22.95 36.07 -35.52
N GLU A 134 22.09 36.43 -36.46
CA GLU A 134 21.32 37.69 -36.38
C GLU A 134 20.01 37.41 -35.64
N ILE A 135 19.95 37.81 -34.37
CA ILE A 135 18.74 37.75 -33.55
C ILE A 135 17.80 38.86 -34.03
N ARG A 136 16.96 38.55 -35.01
CA ARG A 136 15.83 39.39 -35.45
C ARG A 136 14.58 39.01 -34.63
N PRO A 137 13.71 39.97 -34.23
CA PRO A 137 12.51 39.67 -33.45
C PRO A 137 11.50 38.74 -34.16
N ASP A 138 11.49 38.68 -35.50
CA ASP A 138 10.74 37.66 -36.31
C ASP A 138 11.30 36.23 -36.21
N GLY A 139 12.47 36.04 -35.57
CA GLY A 139 13.16 34.75 -35.48
C GLY A 139 12.68 33.88 -34.32
N GLU A 140 11.96 34.44 -33.34
CA GLU A 140 11.53 33.71 -32.14
C GLU A 140 10.53 32.60 -32.46
N ASP A 141 9.55 32.85 -33.34
CA ASP A 141 8.56 31.85 -33.75
C ASP A 141 9.21 30.70 -34.54
N ASN A 142 10.15 31.01 -35.44
CA ASN A 142 10.90 29.99 -36.20
C ASN A 142 11.82 29.15 -35.30
N LEU A 143 12.44 29.76 -34.28
CA LEU A 143 13.26 29.04 -33.29
C LEU A 143 12.41 28.14 -32.40
N ARG A 144 11.20 28.57 -32.04
CA ARG A 144 10.26 27.79 -31.24
C ARG A 144 9.71 26.59 -32.00
N GLU A 145 9.32 26.76 -33.27
CA GLU A 145 8.89 25.64 -34.13
C GLU A 145 10.00 24.60 -34.34
N LEU A 146 11.27 25.01 -34.32
CA LEU A 146 12.41 24.08 -34.44
C LEU A 146 12.71 23.31 -33.13
N ARG A 147 12.44 23.92 -31.98
CA ARG A 147 12.70 23.37 -30.63
C ARG A 147 11.59 22.44 -30.13
N GLU A 148 10.33 22.83 -30.29
CA GLU A 148 9.15 22.09 -29.86
C GLU A 148 9.18 20.57 -30.18
N PRO A 149 9.47 20.14 -31.42
CA PRO A 149 9.51 18.71 -31.74
C PRO A 149 10.67 17.99 -31.05
N ILE A 150 11.81 18.66 -30.81
CA ILE A 150 12.95 18.09 -30.08
C ILE A 150 12.62 17.99 -28.60
N GLU A 151 12.07 19.05 -28.00
CA GLU A 151 11.67 19.05 -26.60
C GLU A 151 10.63 17.98 -26.32
N THR A 152 9.63 17.86 -27.19
CA THR A 152 8.61 16.81 -27.10
C THR A 152 9.22 15.41 -27.25
N GLU A 153 10.17 15.19 -28.19
CA GLU A 153 10.88 13.92 -28.34
C GLU A 153 11.63 13.52 -27.06
N TYR A 154 12.41 14.44 -26.48
CA TYR A 154 13.20 14.17 -25.29
C TYR A 154 12.36 14.07 -24.01
N ARG A 155 11.25 14.83 -23.91
CA ARG A 155 10.25 14.69 -22.84
C ARG A 155 9.64 13.29 -22.87
N LEU A 156 9.16 12.84 -24.02
CA LEU A 156 8.61 11.48 -24.19
C LEU A 156 9.65 10.39 -23.93
N LYS A 157 10.92 10.58 -24.34
CA LYS A 157 12.01 9.64 -24.02
C LYS A 157 12.24 9.55 -22.51
N PHE A 158 12.33 10.68 -21.82
CA PHE A 158 12.52 10.74 -20.38
C PHE A 158 11.37 10.07 -19.64
N GLU A 159 10.12 10.43 -19.95
CA GLU A 159 8.93 9.82 -19.36
C GLU A 159 8.91 8.31 -19.57
N ASN A 160 9.18 7.82 -20.79
CA ASN A 160 9.21 6.40 -21.07
C ASN A 160 10.28 5.64 -20.27
N GLN A 161 11.47 6.22 -20.11
CA GLN A 161 12.55 5.61 -19.33
C GLN A 161 12.28 5.67 -17.83
N ALA A 162 11.86 6.83 -17.31
CA ALA A 162 11.49 7.01 -15.91
C ALA A 162 10.34 6.08 -15.50
N ASN A 163 9.30 5.98 -16.33
CA ASN A 163 8.16 5.08 -16.10
C ASN A 163 8.56 3.60 -16.13
N LYS A 164 9.57 3.22 -16.94
CA LYS A 164 10.10 1.84 -16.91
C LYS A 164 10.79 1.55 -15.59
N ILE A 165 11.61 2.48 -15.09
CA ILE A 165 12.31 2.34 -13.81
C ILE A 165 11.32 2.28 -12.65
N ASP A 166 10.32 3.17 -12.62
CA ASP A 166 9.29 3.15 -11.59
C ASP A 166 8.51 1.84 -11.57
N ARG A 167 8.05 1.38 -12.74
CA ARG A 167 7.34 0.11 -12.84
C ARG A 167 8.21 -1.08 -12.45
N ALA A 168 9.52 -1.04 -12.67
CA ALA A 168 10.43 -2.08 -12.21
C ALA A 168 10.55 -2.05 -10.68
N TYR A 169 10.82 -0.88 -10.11
CA TYR A 169 10.94 -0.67 -8.68
C TYR A 169 9.66 -1.07 -7.91
N GLN A 170 8.50 -0.65 -8.39
CA GLN A 170 7.22 -1.02 -7.77
C GLN A 170 6.96 -2.53 -7.85
N ARG A 171 7.33 -3.19 -8.96
CA ARG A 171 7.21 -4.66 -9.09
C ARG A 171 8.14 -5.39 -8.13
N GLU A 172 9.38 -4.95 -7.99
CA GLU A 172 10.34 -5.52 -7.03
C GLU A 172 9.83 -5.37 -5.59
N LYS A 173 9.38 -4.17 -5.22
CA LYS A 173 8.83 -3.87 -3.88
C LYS A 173 7.57 -4.69 -3.60
N ALA A 174 6.64 -4.76 -4.55
CA ALA A 174 5.40 -5.54 -4.42
C ALA A 174 5.70 -7.04 -4.25
N ARG A 175 6.69 -7.57 -4.96
CA ARG A 175 7.13 -8.97 -4.81
C ARG A 175 7.72 -9.23 -3.43
N GLN A 176 8.61 -8.36 -2.96
CA GLN A 176 9.20 -8.47 -1.63
C GLN A 176 8.14 -8.41 -0.53
N GLU A 177 7.20 -7.47 -0.62
CA GLU A 177 6.10 -7.33 0.34
C GLU A 177 5.17 -8.54 0.30
N SER A 178 4.78 -9.02 -0.89
CA SER A 178 3.94 -10.21 -1.05
C SER A 178 4.60 -11.46 -0.48
N MET A 179 5.91 -11.65 -0.69
CA MET A 179 6.63 -12.78 -0.09
C MET A 179 6.69 -12.63 1.43
N GLY A 180 6.92 -11.43 1.95
CA GLY A 180 6.88 -11.15 3.38
C GLY A 180 5.53 -11.52 4.00
N GLU A 181 4.43 -11.08 3.37
CA GLU A 181 3.07 -11.43 3.79
C GLU A 181 2.84 -12.95 3.78
N THR A 182 3.20 -13.66 2.70
CA THR A 182 3.03 -15.10 2.59
C THR A 182 3.84 -15.88 3.63
N LEU A 183 5.09 -15.48 3.89
CA LEU A 183 5.91 -16.12 4.92
C LEU A 183 5.37 -15.83 6.33
N SER A 184 4.93 -14.59 6.60
CA SER A 184 4.38 -14.24 7.91
C SER A 184 3.05 -14.95 8.20
N ARG A 185 2.23 -15.23 7.17
CA ARG A 185 0.96 -15.97 7.25
C ARG A 185 1.07 -17.40 7.82
N ILE A 186 2.27 -17.96 7.95
CA ILE A 186 2.50 -19.23 8.66
C ILE A 186 2.11 -19.13 10.14
N THR A 187 1.97 -17.91 10.67
CA THR A 187 1.58 -17.69 12.07
C THR A 187 0.10 -17.30 12.18
N PRO A 188 -0.64 -17.86 13.16
CA PRO A 188 -2.03 -17.46 13.41
C PRO A 188 -2.19 -15.96 13.68
N THR A 189 -1.20 -15.34 14.31
CA THR A 189 -1.19 -13.90 14.64
C THR A 189 -1.13 -13.03 13.39
N SER A 190 -0.30 -13.39 12.40
CA SER A 190 -0.20 -12.60 11.18
C SER A 190 -1.47 -12.73 10.35
N SER A 191 -2.05 -13.93 10.24
CA SER A 191 -3.33 -14.15 9.55
C SER A 191 -4.46 -13.32 10.18
N LEU A 192 -4.58 -13.31 11.52
CA LEU A 192 -5.54 -12.44 12.20
C LEU A 192 -5.25 -10.96 11.91
N THR A 193 -3.99 -10.53 12.00
CA THR A 193 -3.62 -9.12 11.81
C THR A 193 -3.95 -8.63 10.40
N PHE A 194 -3.63 -9.41 9.36
CA PHE A 194 -3.96 -9.09 7.98
C PHE A 194 -5.47 -9.02 7.75
N LEU A 195 -6.22 -9.99 8.30
CA LEU A 195 -7.67 -10.01 8.22
C LEU A 195 -8.30 -8.79 8.90
N VAL A 196 -7.86 -8.46 10.12
CA VAL A 196 -8.37 -7.31 10.88
C VAL A 196 -8.07 -6.00 10.15
N MET A 197 -6.84 -5.82 9.65
CA MET A 197 -6.46 -4.64 8.86
C MET A 197 -7.31 -4.49 7.60
N ASN A 198 -7.66 -5.60 6.93
CA ASN A 198 -8.53 -5.55 5.76
C ASN A 198 -9.97 -5.22 6.15
N LEU A 199 -10.51 -5.81 7.23
CA LEU A 199 -11.87 -5.54 7.71
C LEU A 199 -12.08 -4.10 8.17
N THR A 200 -11.09 -3.54 8.89
CA THR A 200 -11.08 -2.14 9.34
C THR A 200 -10.65 -1.18 8.23
N GLN A 201 -10.32 -1.70 7.05
CA GLN A 201 -9.85 -0.95 5.89
C GLN A 201 -8.63 -0.07 6.21
N THR A 202 -7.78 -0.46 7.15
CA THR A 202 -6.49 0.20 7.41
C THR A 202 -5.33 -0.55 6.74
N GLY A 203 -5.62 -1.68 6.10
CA GLY A 203 -4.66 -2.52 5.41
C GLY A 203 -4.20 -1.99 4.06
N LYS A 204 -3.27 -2.74 3.48
CA LYS A 204 -2.68 -2.50 2.17
C LYS A 204 -3.73 -2.34 1.06
N LEU A 205 -4.83 -3.08 1.12
CA LEU A 205 -5.90 -3.02 0.13
C LEU A 205 -6.44 -1.59 -0.07
N LYS A 206 -6.70 -0.84 1.02
CA LYS A 206 -7.17 0.54 0.91
C LYS A 206 -6.08 1.47 0.38
N ARG A 207 -4.83 1.26 0.85
CA ARG A 207 -3.66 2.01 0.40
C ARG A 207 -3.47 1.89 -1.12
N ASP A 208 -3.53 0.67 -1.65
CA ASP A 208 -3.33 0.40 -3.08
C ASP A 208 -4.44 1.05 -3.91
N THR A 209 -5.70 0.92 -3.50
CA THR A 209 -6.83 1.60 -4.16
C THR A 209 -6.69 3.12 -4.12
N TYR A 210 -6.23 3.68 -2.99
CA TYR A 210 -6.00 5.11 -2.84
C TYR A 210 -4.94 5.60 -3.83
N PHE A 211 -3.78 4.95 -3.89
CA PHE A 211 -2.71 5.34 -4.82
C PHE A 211 -3.11 5.12 -6.27
N GLN A 212 -3.79 4.03 -6.62
CA GLN A 212 -4.25 3.80 -7.98
C GLN A 212 -5.26 4.88 -8.44
N THR A 213 -6.15 5.29 -7.53
CA THR A 213 -7.10 6.39 -7.78
C THR A 213 -6.35 7.71 -7.96
N GLY A 214 -5.35 7.96 -7.11
CA GLY A 214 -4.48 9.13 -7.19
C GLY A 214 -3.67 9.20 -8.48
N ASP A 215 -3.07 8.09 -8.90
CA ASP A 215 -2.29 7.99 -10.15
C ASP A 215 -3.18 8.26 -11.37
N SER A 216 -4.40 7.72 -11.37
CA SER A 216 -5.37 7.95 -12.45
C SER A 216 -5.81 9.41 -12.51
N TYR A 217 -6.03 10.02 -11.34
CA TYR A 217 -6.38 11.43 -11.24
C TYR A 217 -5.22 12.35 -11.63
N TYR A 218 -3.98 12.01 -11.25
CA TYR A 218 -2.79 12.74 -11.65
C TYR A 218 -2.56 12.65 -13.16
N ALA A 219 -2.83 11.51 -13.79
CA ALA A 219 -2.75 11.37 -15.24
C ALA A 219 -3.77 12.27 -15.97
N GLN A 220 -4.98 12.43 -15.42
CA GLN A 220 -5.98 13.37 -15.93
C GLN A 220 -5.51 14.82 -15.77
N LEU A 221 -5.08 15.22 -14.56
CA LEU A 221 -4.49 16.53 -14.30
C LEU A 221 -3.31 16.85 -15.22
N ASN A 222 -2.45 15.87 -15.47
CA ASN A 222 -1.32 16.05 -16.36
C ASN A 222 -1.76 16.36 -17.79
N THR A 223 -2.78 15.65 -18.28
CA THR A 223 -3.31 15.84 -19.64
C THR A 223 -4.09 17.14 -19.78
N ASP A 224 -4.88 17.50 -18.77
CA ASP A 224 -5.83 18.62 -18.82
C ASP A 224 -5.19 19.96 -18.43
N TYR A 225 -4.12 19.94 -17.59
CA TYR A 225 -3.49 21.15 -17.05
C TYR A 225 -1.98 21.22 -17.30
N PHE A 226 -1.22 20.21 -16.89
CA PHE A 226 0.25 20.34 -16.87
C PHE A 226 0.89 20.31 -18.28
N THR A 227 0.27 19.65 -19.26
CA THR A 227 0.68 19.69 -20.68
C THR A 227 0.68 21.10 -21.27
N HIS A 228 -0.16 22.00 -20.75
CA HIS A 228 -0.26 23.38 -21.21
C HIS A 228 0.71 24.33 -20.47
N ILE A 229 1.37 23.85 -19.41
CA ILE A 229 2.40 24.62 -18.69
C ILE A 229 3.75 24.31 -19.33
N SER A 230 4.31 25.30 -20.02
CA SER A 230 5.63 25.19 -20.64
C SER A 230 6.74 25.25 -19.58
N ASP A 231 7.68 24.31 -19.65
CA ASP A 231 8.93 24.29 -18.85
C ASP A 231 9.96 25.33 -19.33
N ASP A 232 9.66 26.10 -20.38
CA ASP A 232 10.56 27.11 -20.93
C ASP A 232 10.66 28.32 -19.98
N PRO A 233 11.87 28.69 -19.50
CA PRO A 233 12.05 29.87 -18.65
C PRO A 233 11.48 31.15 -19.26
N PHE A 234 11.45 31.28 -20.59
CA PHE A 234 10.83 32.43 -21.26
C PHE A 234 9.29 32.41 -21.18
N ALA A 235 8.69 31.23 -21.33
CA ALA A 235 7.24 31.05 -21.19
C ALA A 235 6.77 31.22 -19.73
N GLN A 236 7.59 30.81 -18.75
CA GLN A 236 7.33 31.08 -17.33
C GLN A 236 7.37 32.57 -17.02
N ILE A 237 8.35 33.33 -17.54
CA ILE A 237 8.43 34.78 -17.36
C ILE A 237 7.21 35.47 -17.99
N ALA A 238 6.81 35.06 -19.20
CA ALA A 238 5.61 35.57 -19.86
C ALA A 238 4.31 35.24 -19.09
N GLN A 239 4.17 34.03 -18.53
CA GLN A 239 3.05 33.65 -17.67
C GLN A 239 3.05 34.41 -16.34
N MET A 240 4.21 34.67 -15.73
CA MET A 240 4.34 35.46 -14.51
C MET A 240 3.90 36.91 -14.75
N ALA A 241 4.28 37.49 -15.90
CA ALA A 241 3.84 38.81 -16.32
C ALA A 241 2.32 38.86 -16.61
N ALA A 242 1.76 37.81 -17.24
CA ALA A 242 0.33 37.70 -17.49
C ALA A 242 -0.49 37.56 -16.19
N ARG A 243 0.02 36.83 -15.19
CA ARG A 243 -0.63 36.66 -13.87
C ARG A 243 -0.61 37.94 -13.00
N MET A 244 0.28 38.89 -13.27
CA MET A 244 0.25 40.21 -12.61
C MET A 244 -0.82 41.15 -13.20
N ASN A 245 -1.49 40.75 -14.29
CA ASN A 245 -2.57 41.52 -14.89
C ASN A 245 -3.94 41.00 -14.40
N PRO A 246 -4.66 41.74 -13.54
CA PRO A 246 -5.85 41.23 -12.83
C PRO A 246 -7.08 41.01 -13.74
N SER A 247 -7.01 41.37 -15.02
CA SER A 247 -8.13 41.25 -15.97
C SER A 247 -8.24 39.90 -16.68
N GLN A 248 -7.27 38.99 -16.50
CA GLN A 248 -7.25 37.66 -17.16
C GLN A 248 -7.24 36.46 -16.19
N SER A 249 -7.42 36.67 -14.89
CA SER A 249 -7.54 35.57 -13.93
C SER A 249 -8.88 34.86 -14.11
N SER A 250 -8.93 33.97 -15.10
CA SER A 250 -9.98 32.95 -15.17
C SER A 250 -9.80 32.08 -13.92
N GLU A 251 -10.83 32.01 -13.07
CA GLU A 251 -10.87 31.04 -11.96
C GLU A 251 -10.90 29.64 -12.56
N GLU A 252 -9.70 29.12 -12.86
CA GLU A 252 -9.52 27.83 -13.48
C GLU A 252 -9.84 26.75 -12.44
N LYS A 253 -11.08 26.28 -12.45
CA LYS A 253 -11.63 25.40 -11.43
C LYS A 253 -11.12 23.98 -11.65
N ILE A 254 -10.04 23.63 -10.95
CA ILE A 254 -9.54 22.25 -10.86
C ILE A 254 -10.66 21.37 -10.28
N ALA A 255 -11.04 20.31 -11.00
CA ALA A 255 -12.03 19.35 -10.51
C ALA A 255 -11.53 18.73 -9.20
N PRO A 256 -12.38 18.52 -8.17
CA PRO A 256 -11.93 17.89 -6.94
C PRO A 256 -11.53 16.43 -7.21
N PRO A 257 -10.57 15.88 -6.42
CA PRO A 257 -10.18 14.48 -6.56
C PRO A 257 -11.40 13.57 -6.35
N PRO A 258 -11.51 12.47 -7.12
CA PRO A 258 -12.61 11.52 -6.96
C PRO A 258 -12.59 10.90 -5.57
N ASN A 259 -13.77 10.66 -5.02
CA ASN A 259 -13.90 9.96 -3.75
C ASN A 259 -13.38 8.53 -3.87
N VAL A 260 -12.53 8.13 -2.94
CA VAL A 260 -12.00 6.76 -2.89
C VAL A 260 -13.11 5.83 -2.46
N ILE A 261 -13.58 4.99 -3.39
CA ILE A 261 -14.65 4.03 -3.14
C ILE A 261 -14.15 3.00 -2.13
N LEU A 262 -14.84 2.90 -1.00
CA LEU A 262 -14.57 1.92 0.03
C LEU A 262 -14.94 0.53 -0.49
N THR A 263 -14.04 -0.45 -0.33
CA THR A 263 -14.33 -1.84 -0.71
C THR A 263 -15.42 -2.40 0.18
N SER A 264 -16.45 -2.99 -0.42
CA SER A 264 -17.54 -3.66 0.30
C SER A 264 -17.03 -4.80 1.18
N LEU A 265 -17.80 -5.15 2.22
CA LEU A 265 -17.46 -6.25 3.12
C LEU A 265 -17.24 -7.57 2.36
N GLY A 266 -18.13 -7.91 1.43
CA GLY A 266 -18.04 -9.15 0.65
C GLY A 266 -16.74 -9.25 -0.15
N GLU A 267 -16.32 -8.15 -0.77
CA GLU A 267 -15.04 -8.09 -1.49
C GLU A 267 -13.85 -8.21 -0.54
N THR A 268 -13.94 -7.58 0.62
CA THR A 268 -12.90 -7.62 1.66
C THR A 268 -12.70 -9.04 2.20
N LEU A 269 -13.79 -9.76 2.46
CA LEU A 269 -13.77 -11.17 2.90
C LEU A 269 -13.27 -12.10 1.80
N ARG A 270 -13.69 -11.88 0.55
CA ARG A 270 -13.20 -12.65 -0.61
C ARG A 270 -11.69 -12.50 -0.77
N ARG A 271 -11.17 -11.28 -0.64
CA ARG A 271 -9.72 -11.01 -0.71
C ARG A 271 -8.95 -11.53 0.50
N SER A 272 -9.59 -11.63 1.67
CA SER A 272 -8.98 -12.16 2.91
C SER A 272 -9.33 -13.63 3.18
N THR A 273 -9.87 -14.34 2.18
CA THR A 273 -10.32 -15.74 2.36
C THR A 273 -9.17 -16.66 2.74
N VAL A 274 -7.96 -16.40 2.22
CA VAL A 274 -6.76 -17.16 2.58
C VAL A 274 -6.50 -17.07 4.09
N ASP A 275 -6.59 -15.87 4.68
CA ASP A 275 -6.34 -15.67 6.09
C ASP A 275 -7.40 -16.36 6.98
N VAL A 276 -8.68 -16.33 6.56
CA VAL A 276 -9.76 -17.07 7.23
C VAL A 276 -9.52 -18.58 7.16
N LEU A 277 -9.21 -19.11 5.98
CA LEU A 277 -8.98 -20.53 5.77
C LEU A 277 -7.77 -21.03 6.58
N LEU A 278 -6.71 -20.24 6.67
CA LEU A 278 -5.51 -20.58 7.43
C LEU A 278 -5.80 -20.65 8.93
N LEU A 279 -6.59 -19.71 9.45
CA LEU A 279 -7.05 -19.73 10.84
C LEU A 279 -7.95 -20.94 11.12
N CYS A 280 -8.91 -21.25 10.23
CA CYS A 280 -9.74 -22.46 10.33
C CYS A 280 -8.87 -23.73 10.30
N PHE A 281 -7.90 -23.80 9.39
CA PHE A 281 -6.97 -24.91 9.27
C PHE A 281 -6.20 -25.13 10.56
N PHE A 282 -5.65 -24.07 11.17
CA PHE A 282 -4.98 -24.20 12.47
C PHE A 282 -5.91 -24.72 13.55
N ALA A 283 -7.13 -24.18 13.65
CA ALA A 283 -8.09 -24.64 14.65
C ALA A 283 -8.42 -26.13 14.48
N VAL A 284 -8.71 -26.57 13.26
CA VAL A 284 -9.06 -27.97 12.95
C VAL A 284 -7.88 -28.90 13.19
N VAL A 285 -6.69 -28.56 12.69
CA VAL A 285 -5.51 -29.43 12.83
C VAL A 285 -5.10 -29.57 14.30
N LEU A 286 -5.05 -28.48 15.05
CA LEU A 286 -4.65 -28.51 16.45
C LEU A 286 -5.65 -29.27 17.33
N THR A 287 -6.96 -29.05 17.13
CA THR A 287 -7.99 -29.81 17.84
C THR A 287 -7.93 -31.30 17.49
N THR A 288 -7.72 -31.63 16.21
CA THR A 288 -7.56 -33.02 15.76
C THR A 288 -6.35 -33.67 16.42
N VAL A 289 -5.20 -32.99 16.45
CA VAL A 289 -3.97 -33.51 17.10
C VAL A 289 -4.17 -33.73 18.60
N ALA A 290 -4.81 -32.78 19.30
CA ALA A 290 -5.13 -32.93 20.72
C ALA A 290 -6.03 -34.15 20.96
N PHE A 291 -7.07 -34.30 20.14
CA PHE A 291 -8.02 -35.41 20.24
C PHE A 291 -7.34 -36.75 19.98
N LEU A 292 -6.59 -36.92 18.87
CA LEU A 292 -5.88 -38.17 18.59
C LEU A 292 -4.93 -38.56 19.71
N LYS A 293 -4.22 -37.60 20.29
CA LYS A 293 -3.31 -37.88 21.39
C LYS A 293 -4.05 -38.33 22.64
N PHE A 294 -5.16 -37.67 22.98
CA PHE A 294 -6.02 -38.09 24.08
C PHE A 294 -6.46 -39.57 23.94
N PHE A 295 -6.90 -39.99 22.76
CA PHE A 295 -7.24 -41.40 22.51
C PHE A 295 -6.06 -42.36 22.64
N TRP A 296 -4.86 -41.93 22.27
CA TRP A 296 -3.67 -42.78 22.36
C TRP A 296 -3.14 -42.91 23.79
N THR A 297 -3.37 -41.91 24.65
CA THR A 297 -2.99 -41.98 26.08
C THR A 297 -4.01 -42.72 26.94
N ASP A 298 -5.25 -42.88 26.45
CA ASP A 298 -6.35 -43.55 27.18
C ASP A 298 -6.47 -45.06 26.83
N ILE A 299 -5.68 -45.55 25.87
CA ILE A 299 -5.52 -46.97 25.50
C ILE A 299 -4.23 -47.51 26.12
#